data_AF-A0A355SIW6-F1
#
_entry.id   AF-A0A355SIW6-F1
#
_cell.length_a   1.000
_cell.length_b   1.000
_cell.length_c   1.000
_cell.angle_alpha   90.00
_cell.angle_beta   90.00
_cell.angle_gamma   90.00
#
_symmetry.space_group_name_H-M   'P 1'
#
loop_
_entity.id
_entity.type
_entity.pdbx_description
1 polymer ?
#
loop_
_entity_poly.entity_id
_entity_poly.type
_entity_poly.pdbx_seq_one_letter_code
_entity_poly.pdbx_strand_id
1 'polypeptide(L)'
;LNSGDWFVHFGTYGSSIDNIKKNYPDITVDDFKMLDFAPNKQFLRPYGTRNMQAIPVSSKHPEAGVKVVNWIYANQDNYDLFLYGREGTDYKKVGERSREDIVNSATNTPLYSFADWMIGNLNFERTATGTPKATNELLYSKRTNITDGIASSFTFDASSVQTQITDVNTQIKAVIAPIACGVKDYDSNIKNALDLLKKAGIDDVINAYK
;
A
#
# COMPACT_ATOMS: atom_id res chain seq x y z
N LEU A 1 9.48 -14.62 -2.83
CA LEU A 1 8.74 -14.28 -1.59
C LEU A 1 8.30 -15.52 -0.84
N ASN A 2 7.42 -16.34 -1.43
CA ASN A 2 6.84 -17.53 -0.78
C ASN A 2 7.85 -18.63 -0.41
N SER A 3 9.05 -18.62 -0.99
CA SER A 3 10.09 -19.58 -0.61
C SER A 3 10.70 -19.31 0.77
N GLY A 4 10.58 -18.07 1.31
CA GLY A 4 11.24 -17.69 2.55
C GLY A 4 12.75 -17.44 2.42
N ASP A 5 13.34 -17.55 1.21
CA ASP A 5 14.79 -17.44 1.01
C ASP A 5 15.25 -15.98 0.97
N TRP A 6 15.11 -15.30 2.09
CA TRP A 6 15.54 -13.93 2.28
C TRP A 6 15.93 -13.72 3.73
N PHE A 7 17.12 -13.14 3.96
CA PHE A 7 17.51 -12.69 5.30
C PHE A 7 16.77 -11.40 5.68
N VAL A 8 16.55 -10.52 4.70
CA VAL A 8 15.78 -9.27 4.83
C VAL A 8 14.85 -9.13 3.64
N HIS A 9 13.58 -8.85 3.90
CA HIS A 9 12.60 -8.51 2.89
C HIS A 9 12.15 -7.05 3.06
N PHE A 10 12.33 -6.23 2.02
CA PHE A 10 11.80 -4.86 2.01
C PHE A 10 10.28 -4.88 1.83
N GLY A 11 9.58 -4.46 2.89
CA GLY A 11 8.11 -4.46 2.95
C GLY A 11 7.61 -5.31 4.12
N THR A 12 6.41 -5.87 3.96
CA THR A 12 5.79 -6.76 4.93
C THR A 12 5.41 -8.07 4.26
N TYR A 13 5.71 -9.20 4.91
CA TYR A 13 5.16 -10.48 4.48
C TYR A 13 3.75 -10.65 5.08
N GLY A 14 2.73 -10.40 4.25
CA GLY A 14 1.31 -10.45 4.65
C GLY A 14 0.61 -11.78 4.41
N SER A 15 1.24 -12.71 3.70
CA SER A 15 0.66 -14.02 3.35
C SER A 15 0.72 -15.02 4.51
N SER A 16 -0.03 -16.12 4.41
CA SER A 16 0.10 -17.24 5.34
C SER A 16 1.52 -17.84 5.30
N ILE A 17 2.09 -18.09 6.48
CA ILE A 17 3.39 -18.78 6.67
C ILE A 17 3.37 -20.22 6.15
N ASP A 18 2.21 -20.82 5.87
CA ASP A 18 2.13 -22.17 5.32
C ASP A 18 2.80 -22.28 3.95
N ASN A 19 2.91 -21.16 3.23
CA ASN A 19 3.69 -21.11 1.99
C ASN A 19 5.18 -21.31 2.22
N ILE A 20 5.71 -20.80 3.35
CA ILE A 20 7.12 -20.86 3.73
C ILE A 20 7.45 -22.20 4.43
N LYS A 21 6.49 -22.79 5.16
CA LYS A 21 6.65 -24.10 5.83
C LYS A 21 7.10 -25.23 4.90
N LYS A 22 6.84 -25.12 3.60
CA LYS A 22 7.34 -26.08 2.59
C LYS A 22 8.86 -26.20 2.60
N ASN A 23 9.55 -25.09 2.88
CA ASN A 23 11.01 -25.01 2.93
C ASN A 23 11.54 -24.97 4.36
N TYR A 24 10.76 -24.43 5.30
CA TYR A 24 11.12 -24.26 6.71
C TYR A 24 10.01 -24.79 7.62
N PRO A 25 9.89 -26.12 7.83
CA PRO A 25 8.73 -26.75 8.49
C PRO A 25 8.47 -26.27 9.91
N ASP A 26 9.52 -25.91 10.64
CA ASP A 26 9.46 -25.46 12.03
C ASP A 26 9.18 -23.96 12.17
N ILE A 27 9.03 -23.22 11.06
CA ILE A 27 8.77 -21.79 11.10
C ILE A 27 7.39 -21.49 11.70
N THR A 28 7.37 -20.50 12.58
CA THR A 28 6.18 -20.02 13.27
C THR A 28 5.93 -18.54 12.93
N VAL A 29 4.75 -18.05 13.29
CA VAL A 29 4.40 -16.63 13.11
C VAL A 29 5.25 -15.70 13.98
N ASP A 30 5.93 -16.23 14.99
CA ASP A 30 6.77 -15.50 15.94
C ASP A 30 8.24 -15.37 15.47
N ASP A 31 8.65 -16.09 14.42
CA ASP A 31 10.04 -16.08 13.93
C ASP A 31 10.39 -14.86 13.06
N PHE A 32 9.41 -13.98 12.81
CA PHE A 32 9.59 -12.77 12.00
C PHE A 32 9.77 -11.55 12.88
N LYS A 33 10.67 -10.65 12.48
CA LYS A 33 10.87 -9.37 13.15
C LYS A 33 10.90 -8.22 12.14
N MET A 34 10.37 -7.08 12.55
CA MET A 34 10.55 -5.84 11.81
C MET A 34 11.93 -5.26 12.09
N LEU A 35 12.65 -4.93 11.02
CA LEU A 35 13.91 -4.21 11.09
C LEU A 35 13.65 -2.72 10.84
N ASP A 36 13.91 -1.90 11.86
CA ASP A 36 13.95 -0.45 11.72
C ASP A 36 15.41 -0.02 11.52
N PHE A 37 15.72 0.52 10.34
CA PHE A 37 17.06 1.01 10.01
C PHE A 37 17.36 2.38 10.64
N ALA A 38 16.37 3.03 11.25
CA ALA A 38 16.50 4.34 11.88
C ALA A 38 15.71 4.42 13.21
N PRO A 39 15.98 3.53 14.19
CA PRO A 39 15.13 3.37 15.38
C PRO A 39 15.08 4.59 16.30
N ASN A 40 16.08 5.47 16.21
CA ASN A 40 16.16 6.70 16.99
C ASN A 40 15.58 7.92 16.24
N LYS A 41 15.05 7.72 15.04
CA LYS A 41 14.41 8.78 14.26
C LYS A 41 12.92 8.75 14.48
N GLN A 42 12.33 9.93 14.37
CA GLN A 42 10.90 10.08 14.48
C GLN A 42 10.18 9.41 13.31
N PHE A 43 9.07 8.72 13.58
CA PHE A 43 8.20 8.24 12.51
C PHE A 43 7.51 9.42 11.83
N LEU A 44 7.59 9.44 10.50
CA LEU A 44 6.97 10.44 9.65
C LEU A 44 5.70 9.88 9.03
N ARG A 45 4.62 10.68 8.99
CA ARG A 45 3.49 10.46 8.07
C ARG A 45 3.73 11.30 6.82
N PRO A 46 4.24 10.73 5.71
CA PRO A 46 4.62 11.51 4.54
C PRO A 46 3.43 11.98 3.70
N TYR A 47 2.25 11.35 3.84
CA TYR A 47 1.06 11.61 3.04
C TYR A 47 -0.14 11.93 3.94
N GLY A 48 -0.96 12.91 3.57
CA GLY A 48 -2.22 13.21 4.27
C GLY A 48 -3.24 12.08 4.09
N THR A 49 -3.30 11.53 2.89
CA THR A 49 -4.08 10.33 2.55
C THR A 49 -3.24 9.43 1.65
N ARG A 50 -3.19 8.13 1.95
CA ARG A 50 -2.44 7.16 1.13
C ARG A 50 -3.32 6.49 0.09
N ASN A 51 -4.34 5.77 0.54
CA ASN A 51 -5.32 5.09 -0.31
C ASN A 51 -6.66 5.81 -0.20
N MET A 52 -7.28 6.09 -1.35
CA MET A 52 -8.51 6.87 -1.44
C MET A 52 -9.50 6.17 -2.36
N GLN A 53 -10.77 6.26 -2.01
CA GLN A 53 -11.88 5.87 -2.87
C GLN A 53 -12.54 7.13 -3.42
N ALA A 54 -12.83 7.15 -4.71
CA ALA A 54 -13.49 8.27 -5.37
C ALA A 54 -14.61 7.75 -6.28
N ILE A 55 -15.70 8.53 -6.35
CA ILE A 55 -16.76 8.30 -7.33
C ILE A 55 -16.47 9.18 -8.54
N PRO A 56 -16.34 8.62 -9.75
CA PRO A 56 -16.09 9.42 -10.95
C PRO A 56 -17.22 10.45 -11.17
N VAL A 57 -16.85 11.68 -11.55
CA VAL A 57 -17.80 12.75 -11.87
C VAL A 57 -18.73 12.34 -13.03
N SER A 58 -18.26 11.46 -13.91
CA SER A 58 -19.04 10.91 -15.03
C SER A 58 -20.01 9.78 -14.64
N SER A 59 -20.03 9.35 -13.38
CA SER A 59 -20.96 8.30 -12.93
C SER A 59 -22.40 8.75 -13.11
N LYS A 60 -23.24 7.87 -13.68
CA LYS A 60 -24.68 8.10 -13.79
C LYS A 60 -25.42 7.90 -12.46
N HIS A 61 -24.76 7.29 -11.47
CA HIS A 61 -25.34 6.94 -10.18
C HIS A 61 -24.37 7.23 -9.02
N PRO A 62 -23.93 8.48 -8.83
CA PRO A 62 -22.93 8.80 -7.82
C PRO A 62 -23.41 8.51 -6.38
N GLU A 63 -24.70 8.75 -6.11
CA GLU A 63 -25.32 8.43 -4.82
C GLU A 63 -25.26 6.94 -4.48
N ALA A 64 -25.39 6.06 -5.47
CA ALA A 64 -25.31 4.62 -5.25
C ALA A 64 -23.90 4.20 -4.81
N GLY A 65 -22.86 4.79 -5.43
CA GLY A 65 -21.48 4.59 -5.01
C GLY A 65 -21.25 5.00 -3.55
N VAL A 66 -21.76 6.17 -3.15
CA VAL A 66 -21.69 6.62 -1.74
C VAL A 66 -22.44 5.67 -0.80
N LYS A 67 -23.62 5.17 -1.19
CA LYS A 67 -24.38 4.21 -0.39
C LYS A 67 -23.62 2.91 -0.14
N VAL A 68 -22.87 2.40 -1.12
CA VAL A 68 -22.03 1.20 -0.95
C VAL A 68 -20.92 1.46 0.06
N VAL A 69 -20.21 2.58 -0.07
CA VAL A 69 -19.15 2.96 0.88
C VAL A 69 -19.70 3.08 2.29
N ASN A 70 -20.84 3.76 2.47
CA ASN A 70 -21.51 3.88 3.76
C ASN A 70 -21.93 2.52 4.33
N TRP A 71 -22.44 1.62 3.48
CA TRP A 71 -22.87 0.29 3.88
C TRP A 71 -21.68 -0.54 4.39
N ILE A 72 -20.52 -0.52 3.70
CA ILE A 72 -19.32 -1.27 4.10
C ILE A 72 -18.91 -0.92 5.53
N TYR A 73 -18.90 0.37 5.87
CA TYR A 73 -18.46 0.84 7.19
C TYR A 73 -19.58 1.01 8.22
N ALA A 74 -20.81 0.58 7.90
CA ALA A 74 -21.95 0.75 8.80
C ALA A 74 -21.84 -0.12 10.06
N ASN A 75 -21.23 -1.31 9.95
CA ASN A 75 -21.02 -2.24 11.05
C ASN A 75 -19.98 -3.33 10.67
N GLN A 76 -19.58 -4.13 11.67
CA GLN A 76 -18.59 -5.20 11.52
C GLN A 76 -19.02 -6.27 10.50
N ASP A 77 -20.30 -6.67 10.46
CA ASP A 77 -20.75 -7.75 9.59
C ASP A 77 -20.72 -7.35 8.10
N ASN A 78 -21.06 -6.11 7.78
CA ASN A 78 -20.95 -5.58 6.42
C ASN A 78 -19.48 -5.49 5.98
N TYR A 79 -18.61 -5.02 6.86
CA TYR A 79 -17.17 -4.95 6.61
C TYR A 79 -16.59 -6.34 6.39
N ASP A 80 -16.90 -7.28 7.29
CA ASP A 80 -16.46 -8.67 7.20
C ASP A 80 -16.95 -9.32 5.91
N LEU A 81 -18.22 -9.10 5.53
CA LEU A 81 -18.77 -9.64 4.30
C LEU A 81 -18.04 -9.12 3.06
N PHE A 82 -17.74 -7.82 3.03
CA PHE A 82 -17.05 -7.22 1.89
C PHE A 82 -15.57 -7.60 1.82
N LEU A 83 -14.86 -7.66 2.96
CA LEU A 83 -13.42 -7.92 2.96
C LEU A 83 -13.08 -9.42 2.93
N TYR A 84 -13.85 -10.25 3.64
CA TYR A 84 -13.50 -11.64 3.94
C TYR A 84 -14.51 -12.64 3.39
N GLY A 85 -15.69 -12.19 2.96
CA GLY A 85 -16.74 -13.04 2.40
C GLY A 85 -17.68 -13.59 3.47
N ARG A 86 -18.23 -14.78 3.26
CA ARG A 86 -19.24 -15.39 4.15
C ARG A 86 -18.56 -16.18 5.25
N GLU A 87 -18.88 -15.87 6.50
CA GLU A 87 -18.42 -16.65 7.66
C GLU A 87 -18.85 -18.13 7.52
N GLY A 88 -17.94 -19.04 7.84
CA GLY A 88 -18.12 -20.50 7.71
C GLY A 88 -17.94 -21.05 6.29
N THR A 89 -17.92 -20.18 5.27
CA THR A 89 -17.71 -20.61 3.87
C THR A 89 -16.39 -20.12 3.31
N ASP A 90 -16.09 -18.84 3.48
CA ASP A 90 -14.90 -18.20 2.92
C ASP A 90 -13.84 -17.93 4.00
N TYR A 91 -14.25 -17.74 5.26
CA TYR A 91 -13.37 -17.59 6.41
C TYR A 91 -14.06 -18.04 7.72
N LYS A 92 -13.32 -18.16 8.81
CA LYS A 92 -13.84 -18.37 10.18
C LYS A 92 -13.34 -17.26 11.11
N LYS A 93 -14.21 -16.76 11.98
CA LYS A 93 -13.80 -15.83 13.05
C LYS A 93 -12.97 -16.57 14.11
N VAL A 94 -11.90 -15.93 14.57
CA VAL A 94 -11.04 -16.43 15.64
C VAL A 94 -10.91 -15.34 16.69
N GLY A 95 -11.59 -15.51 17.83
CA GLY A 95 -11.71 -14.45 18.82
C GLY A 95 -12.36 -13.19 18.26
N GLU A 96 -12.06 -12.04 18.85
CA GLU A 96 -12.71 -10.78 18.50
C GLU A 96 -12.15 -10.13 17.23
N ARG A 97 -10.83 -10.18 17.04
CA ARG A 97 -10.10 -9.40 16.02
C ARG A 97 -9.23 -10.24 15.09
N SER A 98 -9.45 -11.56 15.04
CA SER A 98 -8.71 -12.43 14.13
C SER A 98 -9.62 -13.28 13.27
N ARG A 99 -9.05 -13.83 12.19
CA ARG A 99 -9.73 -14.73 11.27
C ARG A 99 -8.78 -15.81 10.75
N GLU A 100 -9.36 -16.93 10.36
CA GLU A 100 -8.72 -17.98 9.59
C GLU A 100 -9.40 -18.03 8.21
N ASP A 101 -8.63 -17.82 7.15
CA ASP A 101 -9.15 -17.87 5.78
C ASP A 101 -9.35 -19.33 5.36
N ILE A 102 -10.52 -19.67 4.79
CA ILE A 102 -10.74 -20.99 4.21
C ILE A 102 -10.08 -20.99 2.84
N VAL A 103 -9.21 -21.95 2.58
CA VAL A 103 -8.35 -21.96 1.38
C VAL A 103 -8.78 -23.00 0.35
N ASN A 104 -8.52 -22.70 -0.92
CA ASN A 104 -8.57 -23.68 -2.00
C ASN A 104 -7.43 -24.69 -1.80
N SER A 105 -7.76 -25.99 -1.71
CA SER A 105 -6.80 -27.05 -1.44
C SER A 105 -5.73 -27.25 -2.53
N ALA A 106 -6.02 -26.87 -3.77
CA ALA A 106 -5.08 -27.01 -4.89
C ALA A 106 -4.06 -25.87 -4.94
N THR A 107 -4.48 -24.65 -4.60
CA THR A 107 -3.63 -23.45 -4.71
C THR A 107 -3.10 -22.94 -3.37
N ASN A 108 -3.68 -23.38 -2.26
CA ASN A 108 -3.41 -22.89 -0.90
C ASN A 108 -3.64 -21.37 -0.75
N THR A 109 -4.65 -20.84 -1.45
CA THR A 109 -5.05 -19.42 -1.41
C THR A 109 -6.45 -19.27 -0.82
N PRO A 110 -6.79 -18.15 -0.15
CA PRO A 110 -8.15 -17.89 0.32
C PRO A 110 -9.20 -18.07 -0.78
N LEU A 111 -10.36 -18.64 -0.44
CA LEU A 111 -11.50 -18.79 -1.35
C LEU A 111 -12.09 -17.44 -1.76
N TYR A 112 -12.05 -16.48 -0.83
CA TYR A 112 -12.39 -15.09 -1.07
C TYR A 112 -11.40 -14.21 -0.31
N SER A 113 -11.01 -13.10 -0.91
CA SER A 113 -10.34 -12.01 -0.20
C SER A 113 -10.50 -10.72 -0.99
N PHE A 114 -10.68 -9.62 -0.28
CA PHE A 114 -10.49 -8.29 -0.83
C PHE A 114 -9.23 -7.66 -0.24
N ALA A 115 -8.55 -6.84 -1.03
CA ALA A 115 -7.34 -6.15 -0.63
C ALA A 115 -7.66 -5.07 0.41
N ASP A 116 -7.46 -5.38 1.69
CA ASP A 116 -7.64 -4.47 2.82
C ASP A 116 -6.85 -3.17 2.65
N TRP A 117 -5.64 -3.18 2.09
CA TRP A 117 -4.90 -1.95 1.84
C TRP A 117 -5.67 -0.93 1.01
N MET A 118 -6.64 -1.32 0.17
CA MET A 118 -7.42 -0.39 -0.64
C MET A 118 -8.49 0.36 0.17
N ILE A 119 -9.15 -0.31 1.13
CA ILE A 119 -10.36 0.19 1.81
C ILE A 119 -10.36 -0.05 3.32
N GLY A 120 -9.20 -0.40 3.86
CA GLY A 120 -9.01 -0.88 5.22
C GLY A 120 -9.43 0.13 6.27
N ASN A 121 -9.97 -0.37 7.37
CA ASN A 121 -10.27 0.44 8.54
C ASN A 121 -9.89 -0.32 9.81
N LEU A 122 -8.90 0.22 10.53
CA LEU A 122 -8.38 -0.37 11.76
C LEU A 122 -9.44 -0.66 12.82
N ASN A 123 -10.60 0.00 12.79
CA ASN A 123 -11.68 -0.30 13.74
C ASN A 123 -12.37 -1.63 13.45
N PHE A 124 -12.39 -2.08 12.19
CA PHE A 124 -13.10 -3.28 11.74
C PHE A 124 -12.18 -4.43 11.31
N GLU A 125 -10.91 -4.17 10.99
CA GLU A 125 -10.01 -5.20 10.47
C GLU A 125 -9.78 -6.37 11.43
N ARG A 126 -9.85 -7.58 10.86
CA ARG A 126 -9.47 -8.85 11.49
C ARG A 126 -8.11 -9.30 10.96
N THR A 127 -7.17 -9.60 11.84
CA THR A 127 -5.85 -10.12 11.43
C THR A 127 -5.92 -11.59 11.05
N ALA A 128 -5.24 -12.00 9.99
CA ALA A 128 -5.15 -13.41 9.62
C ALA A 128 -4.21 -14.16 10.58
N THR A 129 -4.64 -15.32 11.10
CA THR A 129 -3.87 -16.13 12.05
C THR A 129 -2.62 -16.77 11.45
N GLY A 130 -2.60 -16.98 10.14
CA GLY A 130 -1.45 -17.54 9.41
C GLY A 130 -0.37 -16.50 9.06
N THR A 131 -0.62 -15.21 9.27
CA THR A 131 0.34 -14.14 8.94
C THR A 131 1.32 -13.91 10.10
N PRO A 132 2.60 -13.57 9.86
CA PRO A 132 3.53 -13.28 10.93
C PRO A 132 3.01 -12.24 11.91
N LYS A 133 3.24 -12.48 13.20
CA LYS A 133 2.77 -11.63 14.29
C LYS A 133 3.30 -10.21 14.16
N ALA A 134 4.60 -10.07 13.87
CA ALA A 134 5.24 -8.77 13.67
C ALA A 134 4.62 -7.97 12.50
N THR A 135 4.18 -8.65 11.43
CA THR A 135 3.45 -7.99 10.32
C THR A 135 2.10 -7.49 10.81
N ASN A 136 1.33 -8.34 11.50
CA ASN A 136 0.00 -7.98 11.98
C ASN A 136 0.07 -6.81 12.99
N GLU A 137 1.01 -6.85 13.93
CA GLU A 137 1.25 -5.76 14.88
C GLU A 137 1.65 -4.46 14.18
N LEU A 138 2.46 -4.53 13.12
CA LEU A 138 2.87 -3.35 12.38
C LEU A 138 1.71 -2.67 11.63
N LEU A 139 0.90 -3.47 10.93
CA LEU A 139 -0.10 -2.96 10.00
C LEU A 139 -1.42 -2.60 10.69
N TYR A 140 -1.82 -3.38 11.71
CA TYR A 140 -3.14 -3.28 12.32
C TYR A 140 -3.12 -2.64 13.72
N SER A 141 -2.03 -1.95 14.08
CA SER A 141 -1.95 -1.13 15.30
C SER A 141 -1.80 0.36 14.98
N LYS A 142 -2.46 1.20 15.78
CA LYS A 142 -2.29 2.65 15.68
C LYS A 142 -1.01 3.06 16.38
N ARG A 143 -0.09 3.64 15.62
CA ARG A 143 1.10 4.31 16.16
C ARG A 143 0.74 5.70 16.68
N THR A 144 1.26 6.05 17.86
CA THR A 144 0.98 7.32 18.54
C THR A 144 2.13 8.32 18.46
N ASN A 145 3.35 7.87 18.16
CA ASN A 145 4.58 8.66 18.08
C ASN A 145 4.94 9.06 16.63
N ILE A 146 3.98 9.62 15.89
CA ILE A 146 4.16 10.02 14.48
C ILE A 146 4.07 11.55 14.35
N THR A 147 4.99 12.14 13.60
CA THR A 147 4.87 13.53 13.12
C THR A 147 4.43 13.55 11.66
N ASP A 148 3.51 14.45 11.34
CA ASP A 148 3.11 14.70 9.97
C ASP A 148 4.23 15.39 9.20
N GLY A 149 4.50 14.92 7.98
CA GLY A 149 5.45 15.56 7.10
C GLY A 149 4.95 16.94 6.68
N ILE A 150 5.88 17.88 6.48
CA ILE A 150 5.57 19.27 6.09
C ILE A 150 4.69 19.30 4.83
N ALA A 151 4.94 18.39 3.87
CA ALA A 151 4.19 18.30 2.63
C ALA A 151 2.95 17.37 2.70
N SER A 152 2.67 16.73 3.84
CA SER A 152 1.61 15.72 3.94
C SER A 152 0.22 16.27 3.60
N SER A 153 -0.04 17.54 3.91
CA SER A 153 -1.31 18.22 3.63
C SER A 153 -1.25 19.13 2.40
N PHE A 154 -0.16 19.09 1.63
CA PHE A 154 0.00 19.92 0.45
C PHE A 154 -0.58 19.24 -0.78
N THR A 155 -1.44 19.95 -1.51
CA THR A 155 -1.92 19.56 -2.84
C THR A 155 -1.49 20.62 -3.84
N PHE A 156 -0.69 20.22 -4.83
CA PHE A 156 -0.23 21.14 -5.87
C PHE A 156 -1.36 21.44 -6.85
N ASP A 157 -1.69 22.72 -7.04
CA ASP A 157 -2.53 23.17 -8.14
C ASP A 157 -1.67 23.41 -9.39
N ALA A 158 -1.75 22.48 -10.34
CA ALA A 158 -1.00 22.55 -11.58
C ALA A 158 -1.71 23.34 -12.69
N SER A 159 -2.84 24.02 -12.41
CA SER A 159 -3.68 24.63 -13.45
C SER A 159 -2.94 25.62 -14.35
N SER A 160 -1.98 26.38 -13.79
CA SER A 160 -1.17 27.38 -14.52
C SER A 160 -0.01 26.78 -15.33
N VAL A 161 0.35 25.51 -15.06
CA VAL A 161 1.52 24.82 -15.64
C VAL A 161 1.17 23.41 -16.14
N GLN A 162 -0.08 23.18 -16.53
CA GLN A 162 -0.61 21.86 -16.87
C GLN A 162 0.10 21.21 -18.08
N THR A 163 0.54 22.02 -19.05
CA THR A 163 1.33 21.53 -20.19
C THR A 163 2.72 21.11 -19.73
N GLN A 164 3.42 21.98 -19.00
CA GLN A 164 4.78 21.73 -18.51
C GLN A 164 4.82 20.49 -17.61
N ILE A 165 3.88 20.33 -16.68
CA ILE A 165 3.86 19.15 -15.81
C ILE A 165 3.64 17.85 -16.62
N THR A 166 2.87 17.91 -17.70
CA THR A 166 2.64 16.75 -18.59
C THR A 166 3.92 16.40 -19.37
N ASP A 167 4.59 17.40 -19.93
CA ASP A 167 5.83 17.24 -20.69
C ASP A 167 6.97 16.76 -19.79
N VAL A 168 7.11 17.35 -18.60
CA VAL A 168 8.07 16.93 -17.56
C VAL A 168 7.83 15.47 -17.17
N ASN A 169 6.59 15.06 -16.90
CA ASN A 169 6.28 13.67 -16.55
C ASN A 169 6.61 12.70 -17.68
N THR A 170 6.43 13.12 -18.93
CA THR A 170 6.83 12.34 -20.11
C THR A 170 8.35 12.16 -20.15
N GLN A 171 9.12 13.24 -19.92
CA GLN A 171 10.58 13.16 -19.85
C GLN A 171 11.06 12.32 -18.65
N ILE A 172 10.46 12.46 -17.47
CA ILE A 172 10.80 11.62 -16.30
C ILE A 172 10.69 10.14 -16.67
N LYS A 173 9.58 9.72 -17.29
CA LYS A 173 9.39 8.32 -17.71
C LYS A 173 10.41 7.88 -18.77
N ALA A 174 10.74 8.76 -19.72
CA ALA A 174 11.61 8.42 -20.83
C ALA A 174 13.11 8.40 -20.47
N VAL A 175 13.57 9.34 -19.64
CA VAL A 175 15.00 9.55 -19.42
C VAL A 175 15.45 9.45 -17.96
N ILE A 176 14.58 9.68 -16.97
CA ILE A 176 14.94 9.52 -15.55
C ILE A 176 14.70 8.09 -15.07
N ALA A 177 13.54 7.50 -15.38
CA ALA A 177 13.19 6.17 -14.89
C ALA A 177 14.19 5.06 -15.30
N PRO A 178 14.71 5.01 -16.55
CA PRO A 178 15.74 4.03 -16.90
C PRO A 178 17.05 4.21 -16.13
N ILE A 179 17.41 5.45 -15.77
CA ILE A 179 18.59 5.73 -14.93
C ILE A 179 18.34 5.26 -13.50
N ALA A 180 17.20 5.64 -12.92
CA ALA A 180 16.83 5.28 -11.55
C ALA A 180 16.70 3.76 -11.35
N CYS A 181 16.27 3.03 -12.38
CA CYS A 181 16.20 1.57 -12.37
C CYS A 181 17.52 0.87 -12.73
N GLY A 182 18.61 1.61 -12.98
CA GLY A 182 19.91 1.04 -13.33
C GLY A 182 20.02 0.45 -14.74
N VAL A 183 19.03 0.69 -15.61
CA VAL A 183 19.05 0.26 -17.02
C VAL A 183 20.03 1.12 -17.84
N LYS A 184 20.19 2.39 -17.46
CA LYS A 184 21.17 3.31 -18.03
C LYS A 184 22.11 3.80 -16.95
N ASP A 185 23.39 3.95 -17.32
CA ASP A 185 24.42 4.53 -16.47
C ASP A 185 24.06 5.96 -16.04
N TYR A 186 24.28 6.30 -14.78
CA TYR A 186 23.92 7.61 -14.24
C TYR A 186 24.81 8.72 -14.81
N ASP A 187 26.13 8.58 -14.67
CA ASP A 187 27.09 9.65 -14.99
C ASP A 187 27.03 10.04 -16.47
N SER A 188 26.84 9.06 -17.35
CA SER A 188 26.77 9.27 -18.79
C SER A 188 25.44 9.86 -19.28
N ASN A 189 24.35 9.77 -18.49
CA ASN A 189 23.00 10.11 -18.96
C ASN A 189 22.35 11.27 -18.20
N ILE A 190 22.72 11.50 -16.92
CA ILE A 190 21.99 12.45 -16.06
C ILE A 190 22.01 13.88 -16.60
N LYS A 191 23.14 14.34 -17.17
CA LYS A 191 23.25 15.70 -17.71
C LYS A 191 22.21 15.94 -18.82
N ASN A 192 22.15 15.03 -19.80
CA ASN A 192 21.18 15.13 -20.89
C ASN A 192 19.74 15.01 -20.37
N ALA A 193 19.49 14.15 -19.39
CA ALA A 193 18.17 14.03 -18.78
C ALA A 193 17.70 15.35 -18.11
N LEU A 194 18.60 16.02 -17.36
CA LEU A 194 18.31 17.33 -16.77
C LEU A 194 18.08 18.41 -17.85
N ASP A 195 18.87 18.41 -18.92
CA ASP A 195 18.69 19.35 -20.05
C ASP A 195 17.31 19.15 -20.72
N LEU A 196 16.85 17.90 -20.84
CA LEU A 196 15.51 17.57 -21.37
C LEU A 196 14.38 17.99 -20.43
N LEU A 197 14.54 17.80 -19.11
CA LEU A 197 13.56 18.28 -18.12
C LEU A 197 13.43 19.80 -18.13
N LYS A 198 14.55 20.52 -18.27
CA LYS A 198 14.56 21.98 -18.43
C LYS A 198 13.80 22.42 -19.67
N LYS A 199 14.05 21.78 -20.82
CA LYS A 199 13.31 22.05 -22.06
C LYS A 199 11.81 21.76 -21.92
N ALA A 200 11.43 20.80 -21.09
CA ALA A 200 10.03 20.48 -20.79
C ALA A 200 9.36 21.43 -19.78
N GLY A 201 10.10 22.40 -19.22
CA GLY A 201 9.55 23.41 -18.31
C GLY A 201 9.56 23.02 -16.83
N ILE A 202 10.51 22.18 -16.38
CA ILE A 202 10.63 21.84 -14.94
C ILE A 202 10.83 23.08 -14.05
N ASP A 203 11.52 24.12 -14.55
CA ASP A 203 11.75 25.35 -13.80
C ASP A 203 10.45 26.13 -13.56
N ASP A 204 9.52 26.11 -14.53
CA ASP A 204 8.18 26.72 -14.38
C ASP A 204 7.37 25.97 -13.31
N VAL A 205 7.41 24.63 -13.33
CA VAL A 205 6.74 23.78 -12.34
C VAL A 205 7.29 24.03 -10.93
N ILE A 206 8.61 24.11 -10.78
CA ILE A 206 9.26 24.39 -9.49
C ILE A 206 8.90 25.78 -8.98
N ASN A 207 8.88 26.79 -9.86
CA ASN A 207 8.54 28.14 -9.44
C ASN A 207 7.06 28.29 -9.07
N ALA A 208 6.16 27.55 -9.72
CA ALA A 208 4.75 27.49 -9.32
C ALA A 208 4.53 26.77 -7.97
N TYR A 209 5.50 25.97 -7.52
CA TYR A 209 5.47 25.25 -6.24
C TYR A 209 5.88 26.12 -5.03
N LYS A 210 6.53 27.27 -5.26
CA LYS A 210 7.01 28.21 -4.22
C LYS A 210 5.92 29.18 -3.80
#